data_AF-A0A3S3P7W2-F1
#
_entry.id   AF-A0A3S3P7W2-F1
#
_cell.length_a   1.000
_cell.length_b   1.000
_cell.length_c   1.000
_cell.angle_alpha   90.00
_cell.angle_beta   90.00
_cell.angle_gamma   90.00
#
_symmetry.space_group_name_H-M   'P 1'
#
loop_
_entity.id
_entity.type
_entity.pdbx_description
1 polymer ?
#
loop_
_entity_poly.entity_id
_entity_poly.type
_entity_poly.pdbx_seq_one_letter_code
_entity_poly.pdbx_strand_id
1 'polypeptide(L)'
;YGCKRNEDVNNTVPLASSSVGIPSTYLDNPNFSINWNAIIWVDRSFLIWILQNDLNRVMQRSQSALSHRLMILSATLLCLIFTSVCGFQHFQRAGGRNVNLFESLYFVVVTFATVGYGDYKPENMHSQLFMVVMICVALIVLPTQFEQLAYTWMERQKLGGNYSIHRAQTEKHVVVCSTTLRSDTVMDFLNEFYAHPLLQDFYVVLLSPCELDTTMKMILQVPMWAQRVVYIKGSALKDTDLTRA
;
A
#
# COMPACT_ATOMS: atom_id res chain seq x y z
N TYR A 1 44.88 31.97 51.71
CA TYR A 1 46.10 31.14 51.72
C TYR A 1 45.91 30.09 50.62
N GLY A 2 46.56 30.13 49.45
CA GLY A 2 48.00 30.21 49.17
C GLY A 2 48.48 28.77 48.87
N CYS A 3 48.63 28.27 47.63
CA CYS A 3 49.34 28.69 46.41
C CYS A 3 50.73 28.01 46.25
N LYS A 4 50.82 27.03 45.32
CA LYS A 4 51.95 26.52 44.47
C LYS A 4 51.73 25.01 44.17
N ARG A 5 51.84 24.46 42.95
CA ARG A 5 52.79 24.61 41.81
C ARG A 5 54.14 23.93 42.13
N ASN A 6 54.70 22.96 41.39
CA ASN A 6 54.34 22.34 40.09
C ASN A 6 54.52 20.79 40.18
N GLU A 7 54.81 19.94 39.16
CA GLU A 7 55.29 20.09 37.76
C GLU A 7 54.78 18.94 36.84
N ASP A 8 55.25 18.89 35.59
CA ASP A 8 54.71 18.15 34.43
C ASP A 8 55.17 16.68 34.24
N VAL A 9 54.32 15.84 33.61
CA VAL A 9 54.72 14.92 32.50
C VAL A 9 53.57 14.78 31.49
N ASN A 10 53.88 14.91 30.20
CA ASN A 10 52.95 14.74 29.07
C ASN A 10 52.43 13.30 28.91
N ASN A 11 51.16 13.15 28.53
CA ASN A 11 50.82 12.58 27.21
C ASN A 11 49.31 12.68 26.91
N THR A 12 48.98 13.51 25.91
CA THR A 12 47.66 13.58 25.31
C THR A 12 47.41 12.38 24.40
N VAL A 13 46.29 11.68 24.60
CA VAL A 13 45.79 10.66 23.65
C VAL A 13 44.97 11.37 22.56
N PRO A 14 45.38 11.35 21.28
CA PRO A 14 44.60 11.98 20.22
C PRO A 14 43.45 11.09 19.76
N LEU A 15 42.30 11.71 19.47
CA LEU A 15 41.19 11.09 18.76
C LEU A 15 41.62 10.74 17.33
N ALA A 16 41.86 9.46 17.07
CA ALA A 16 42.11 8.96 15.73
C ALA A 16 40.79 8.70 15.00
N SER A 17 40.40 9.63 14.11
CA SER A 17 39.36 9.38 13.11
C SER A 17 39.86 8.30 12.14
N SER A 18 39.24 7.12 12.16
CA SER A 18 39.51 6.03 11.24
C SER A 18 38.95 6.31 9.83
N SER A 19 39.54 7.30 9.16
CA SER A 19 39.48 7.40 7.71
C SER A 19 40.16 6.16 7.13
N VAL A 20 39.37 5.26 6.56
CA VAL A 20 39.88 4.10 5.82
C VAL A 20 40.58 4.63 4.56
N GLY A 21 41.90 4.79 4.66
CA GLY A 21 42.74 5.26 3.57
C GLY A 21 42.70 4.28 2.41
N ILE A 22 42.21 4.73 1.25
CA ILE A 22 42.36 4.02 -0.01
C ILE A 22 43.86 4.00 -0.34
N PRO A 23 44.48 2.83 -0.59
CA PRO A 23 45.91 2.77 -0.92
C PRO A 23 46.20 3.54 -2.20
N SER A 24 47.14 4.49 -2.14
CA SER A 24 47.49 5.40 -3.25
C SER A 24 48.23 4.73 -4.42
N THR A 25 48.20 3.41 -4.52
CA THR A 25 48.93 2.60 -5.52
C THR A 25 48.12 2.27 -6.78
N TYR A 26 46.89 2.79 -6.89
CA TYR A 26 45.99 2.56 -8.04
C TYR A 26 45.91 3.72 -9.04
N LEU A 27 46.71 4.79 -8.89
CA LEU A 27 46.64 5.97 -9.77
C LEU A 27 47.60 5.94 -10.98
N ASP A 28 48.63 5.09 -10.98
CA ASP A 28 49.67 5.05 -12.03
C ASP A 28 49.61 3.79 -12.92
N ASN A 29 48.42 3.42 -13.41
CA ASN A 29 48.31 2.36 -14.43
C ASN A 29 47.32 2.75 -15.55
N PRO A 30 47.81 3.10 -16.77
CA PRO A 30 46.98 3.63 -17.85
C PRO A 30 46.02 2.61 -18.49
N ASN A 31 46.05 1.35 -18.05
CA ASN A 31 45.17 0.27 -18.53
C ASN A 31 44.13 -0.19 -17.48
N PHE A 32 43.80 0.63 -16.48
CA PHE A 32 42.69 0.31 -15.56
C PHE A 32 41.33 0.51 -16.22
N SER A 33 40.89 -0.47 -17.01
CA SER A 33 39.52 -0.53 -17.50
C SER A 33 38.58 -0.75 -16.32
N ILE A 34 37.82 0.31 -15.97
CA ILE A 34 36.72 0.22 -15.01
C ILE A 34 35.82 -0.94 -15.46
N ASN A 35 35.68 -1.95 -14.62
CA ASN A 35 34.88 -3.13 -14.95
C ASN A 35 33.39 -2.81 -14.80
N TRP A 36 32.85 -2.07 -15.78
CA TRP A 36 31.46 -1.62 -15.84
C TRP A 36 30.48 -2.79 -15.72
N ASN A 37 30.83 -3.98 -16.20
CA ASN A 37 29.99 -5.17 -16.06
C ASN A 37 29.81 -5.59 -14.59
N ALA A 38 30.84 -5.47 -13.75
CA ALA A 38 30.74 -5.74 -12.32
C ALA A 38 29.88 -4.69 -11.60
N ILE A 39 30.03 -3.41 -11.94
CA ILE A 39 29.21 -2.31 -11.40
C ILE A 39 27.74 -2.49 -11.80
N ILE A 40 27.46 -2.80 -13.07
CA ILE A 40 26.11 -3.08 -13.58
C ILE A 40 25.49 -4.34 -12.92
N TRP A 41 26.29 -5.37 -12.64
CA TRP A 41 25.82 -6.57 -11.93
C TRP A 41 25.47 -6.32 -10.47
N VAL A 42 26.32 -5.57 -9.75
CA VAL A 42 26.08 -5.19 -8.36
C VAL A 42 24.84 -4.29 -8.28
N ASP A 43 24.75 -3.26 -9.12
CA ASP A 43 23.63 -2.32 -9.12
C ASP A 43 22.30 -3.01 -9.42
N ARG A 44 22.22 -3.87 -10.45
CA ARG A 44 20.98 -4.64 -10.71
C ARG A 44 20.58 -5.54 -9.56
N SER A 45 21.51 -6.29 -8.98
CA SER A 45 21.21 -7.22 -7.88
C SER A 45 20.83 -6.47 -6.60
N PHE A 46 21.49 -5.34 -6.33
CA PHE A 46 21.25 -4.48 -5.17
C PHE A 46 19.94 -3.70 -5.29
N LEU A 47 19.59 -3.18 -6.48
CA LEU A 47 18.29 -2.56 -6.75
C LEU A 47 17.14 -3.58 -6.64
N ILE A 48 17.30 -4.80 -7.15
CA ILE A 48 16.33 -5.88 -6.96
C ILE A 48 16.19 -6.20 -5.46
N TRP A 49 17.30 -6.27 -4.72
CA TRP A 49 17.27 -6.53 -3.27
C TRP A 49 16.62 -5.38 -2.47
N ILE A 50 16.89 -4.12 -2.81
CA ILE A 50 16.23 -2.95 -2.22
C ILE A 50 14.73 -2.98 -2.50
N LEU A 51 14.33 -3.18 -3.75
CA LEU A 51 12.91 -3.31 -4.13
C LEU A 51 12.23 -4.45 -3.34
N GLN A 52 12.85 -5.62 -3.28
CA GLN A 52 12.31 -6.76 -2.53
C GLN A 52 12.22 -6.49 -1.02
N ASN A 53 13.22 -5.80 -0.46
CA ASN A 53 13.27 -5.47 0.97
C ASN A 53 12.25 -4.38 1.35
N ASP A 54 12.09 -3.33 0.56
CA ASP A 54 11.07 -2.30 0.79
C ASP A 54 9.66 -2.84 0.54
N LEU A 55 9.46 -3.66 -0.52
CA LEU A 55 8.19 -4.37 -0.72
C LEU A 55 7.86 -5.25 0.50
N ASN A 56 8.82 -6.03 1.02
CA ASN A 56 8.61 -6.82 2.23
C ASN A 56 8.32 -5.96 3.48
N ARG A 57 8.97 -4.80 3.63
CA ARG A 57 8.72 -3.86 4.75
C ARG A 57 7.36 -3.20 4.69
N VAL A 58 6.92 -2.77 3.51
CA VAL A 58 5.58 -2.19 3.30
C VAL A 58 4.51 -3.28 3.46
N MET A 59 4.77 -4.50 2.95
CA MET A 59 3.90 -5.67 3.09
C MET A 59 3.69 -6.05 4.56
N GLN A 60 4.73 -6.05 5.40
CA GLN A 60 4.59 -6.29 6.85
C GLN A 60 3.79 -5.22 7.61
N ARG A 61 3.80 -3.96 7.13
CA ARG A 61 3.00 -2.88 7.73
C ARG A 61 1.53 -2.92 7.30
N SER A 62 1.21 -3.70 6.27
CA SER A 62 -0.09 -3.81 5.62
C SER A 62 -1.00 -4.86 6.29
N GLN A 63 -1.35 -4.63 7.57
CA GLN A 63 -2.20 -5.52 8.38
C GLN A 63 -3.64 -5.71 7.84
N SER A 64 -4.02 -5.03 6.75
CA SER A 64 -5.30 -5.25 6.08
C SER A 64 -5.12 -5.93 4.72
N ALA A 65 -5.89 -7.00 4.48
CA ALA A 65 -5.96 -7.67 3.19
C ALA A 65 -6.25 -6.70 2.02
N LEU A 66 -7.02 -5.62 2.26
CA LEU A 66 -7.23 -4.55 1.29
C LEU A 66 -5.97 -3.77 0.93
N SER A 67 -5.22 -3.30 1.93
CA SER A 67 -4.01 -2.51 1.70
C SER A 67 -2.93 -3.34 1.02
N HIS A 68 -2.91 -4.67 1.25
CA HIS A 68 -2.06 -5.61 0.52
C HIS A 68 -2.44 -5.71 -0.97
N ARG A 69 -3.74 -5.87 -1.29
CA ARG A 69 -4.22 -5.89 -2.69
C ARG A 69 -3.94 -4.57 -3.41
N LEU A 70 -4.18 -3.43 -2.74
CA LEU A 70 -3.89 -2.09 -3.27
C LEU A 70 -2.39 -1.88 -3.55
N MET A 71 -1.52 -2.33 -2.64
CA MET A 71 -0.07 -2.26 -2.81
C MET A 71 0.42 -3.11 -3.99
N ILE A 72 -0.14 -4.30 -4.20
CA ILE A 72 0.19 -5.14 -5.36
C ILE A 72 -0.31 -4.48 -6.66
N LEU A 73 -1.51 -3.90 -6.66
CA LEU A 73 -2.07 -3.22 -7.82
C LEU A 73 -1.21 -2.00 -8.21
N SER A 74 -0.79 -1.17 -7.25
CA SER A 74 0.08 -0.02 -7.55
C SER A 74 1.48 -0.45 -8.00
N ALA A 75 2.09 -1.46 -7.38
CA ALA A 75 3.39 -1.98 -7.78
C ALA A 75 3.36 -2.61 -9.19
N THR A 76 2.32 -3.37 -9.52
CA THR A 76 2.16 -3.98 -10.85
C THR A 76 1.90 -2.93 -11.93
N LEU A 77 1.08 -1.91 -11.67
CA LEU A 77 0.92 -0.76 -12.57
C LEU A 77 2.23 -0.05 -12.87
N LEU A 78 3.00 0.30 -11.83
CA LEU A 78 4.28 1.00 -11.98
C LEU A 78 5.29 0.15 -12.77
N CYS A 79 5.35 -1.16 -12.51
CA CYS A 79 6.18 -2.10 -13.25
C CYS A 79 5.78 -2.18 -14.74
N LEU A 80 4.48 -2.24 -15.05
CA LEU A 80 3.96 -2.32 -16.42
C LEU A 80 4.27 -1.03 -17.20
N ILE A 81 4.07 0.14 -16.58
CA ILE A 81 4.46 1.43 -17.18
C ILE A 81 5.98 1.49 -17.41
N PHE A 82 6.79 1.19 -16.39
CA PHE A 82 8.25 1.27 -16.48
C PHE A 82 8.83 0.35 -17.55
N THR A 83 8.43 -0.93 -17.57
CA THR A 83 8.89 -1.91 -18.58
C THR A 83 8.49 -1.50 -19.99
N SER A 84 7.31 -0.92 -20.18
CA SER A 84 6.83 -0.42 -21.48
C SER A 84 7.62 0.80 -21.96
N VAL A 85 7.91 1.77 -21.07
CA VAL A 85 8.73 2.95 -21.37
C VAL A 85 10.16 2.54 -21.76
N CYS A 86 10.78 1.65 -20.96
CA CYS A 86 12.11 1.15 -21.26
C CYS A 86 12.17 0.37 -22.57
N GLY A 87 11.19 -0.50 -22.83
CA GLY A 87 11.11 -1.27 -24.08
C GLY A 87 10.90 -0.39 -25.30
N PHE A 88 9.94 0.55 -25.25
CA PHE A 88 9.66 1.50 -26.33
C PHE A 88 10.90 2.33 -26.68
N GLN A 89 11.56 2.93 -25.68
CA GLN A 89 12.77 3.72 -25.89
C GLN A 89 13.93 2.88 -26.45
N HIS A 90 14.09 1.63 -25.99
CA HIS A 90 15.13 0.73 -26.49
C HIS A 90 14.94 0.42 -27.99
N PHE A 91 13.73 0.03 -28.41
CA PHE A 91 13.44 -0.27 -29.81
C PHE A 91 13.42 0.98 -30.71
N GLN A 92 13.17 2.18 -30.18
CA GLN A 92 13.18 3.41 -30.97
C GLN A 92 14.61 3.94 -31.18
N ARG A 93 15.48 3.86 -30.16
CA ARG A 93 16.92 4.09 -30.31
C ARG A 93 17.56 3.15 -31.33
N ALA A 94 17.17 1.87 -31.34
CA ALA A 94 17.65 0.89 -32.32
C ALA A 94 17.27 1.25 -33.78
N GLY A 95 16.20 2.02 -33.99
CA GLY A 95 15.83 2.56 -35.31
C GLY A 95 16.37 3.96 -35.60
N GLY A 96 17.35 4.45 -34.85
CA GLY A 96 18.00 5.74 -35.09
C GLY A 96 17.22 6.97 -34.63
N ARG A 97 16.06 6.82 -33.98
CA ARG A 97 15.26 7.94 -33.46
C ARG A 97 15.43 8.07 -31.94
N ASN A 98 15.95 9.23 -31.51
CA ASN A 98 16.04 9.56 -30.09
C ASN A 98 14.71 10.15 -29.60
N VAL A 99 14.05 9.43 -28.69
CA VAL A 99 12.87 9.93 -27.95
C VAL A 99 13.22 10.17 -26.48
N ASN A 100 12.64 11.24 -25.94
CA ASN A 100 12.80 11.58 -24.53
C ASN A 100 12.06 10.58 -23.63
N LEU A 101 12.53 10.45 -22.39
CA LEU A 101 11.86 9.61 -21.38
C LEU A 101 10.43 10.09 -21.11
N PHE A 102 10.21 11.41 -21.09
CA PHE A 102 8.89 12.02 -20.88
C PHE A 102 7.92 11.77 -22.03
N GLU A 103 8.37 11.85 -23.29
CA GLU A 103 7.57 11.51 -24.48
C GLU A 103 7.14 10.04 -24.46
N SER A 104 8.09 9.16 -24.14
CA SER A 104 7.86 7.72 -24.02
C SER A 104 6.88 7.39 -22.89
N LEU A 105 7.01 8.03 -21.72
CA LEU A 105 6.10 7.89 -20.59
C LEU A 105 4.70 8.39 -20.92
N TYR A 106 4.59 9.57 -21.53
CA TYR A 106 3.32 10.13 -21.97
C TYR A 106 2.61 9.18 -22.94
N PHE A 107 3.29 8.69 -23.98
CA PHE A 107 2.73 7.73 -24.94
C PHE A 107 2.23 6.45 -24.26
N VAL A 108 3.03 5.87 -23.35
CA VAL A 108 2.66 4.65 -22.61
C VAL A 108 1.45 4.88 -21.71
N VAL A 109 1.42 5.99 -20.97
CA VAL A 109 0.28 6.34 -20.09
C VAL A 109 -1.00 6.60 -20.90
N VAL A 110 -0.92 7.37 -21.99
CA VAL A 110 -2.04 7.62 -22.91
C VAL A 110 -2.55 6.33 -23.56
N THR A 111 -1.66 5.38 -23.84
CA THR A 111 -2.00 4.06 -24.40
C THR A 111 -2.72 3.18 -23.37
N PHE A 112 -2.20 3.06 -22.14
CA PHE A 112 -2.83 2.25 -21.10
C PHE A 112 -4.09 2.87 -20.49
N ALA A 113 -4.21 4.19 -20.53
CA ALA A 113 -5.47 4.90 -20.27
C ALA A 113 -6.49 4.74 -21.41
N THR A 114 -6.16 4.04 -22.50
CA THR A 114 -6.98 3.83 -23.70
C THR A 114 -7.41 5.12 -24.42
N VAL A 115 -6.71 6.23 -24.18
CA VAL A 115 -7.02 7.55 -24.76
C VAL A 115 -6.49 7.67 -26.19
N GLY A 116 -5.26 7.20 -26.44
CA GLY A 116 -4.74 6.97 -27.79
C GLY A 116 -4.69 8.18 -28.74
N TYR A 117 -4.21 9.35 -28.29
CA TYR A 117 -4.16 10.59 -29.10
C TYR A 117 -3.43 10.44 -30.46
N GLY A 118 -2.47 9.52 -30.59
CA GLY A 118 -1.78 9.22 -31.85
C GLY A 118 -0.73 10.24 -32.30
N ASP A 119 -0.39 11.18 -31.43
CA ASP A 119 0.70 12.15 -31.57
C ASP A 119 2.09 11.48 -31.57
N TYR A 120 2.28 10.47 -30.72
CA TYR A 120 3.43 9.56 -30.75
C TYR A 120 2.99 8.17 -31.21
N LYS A 121 3.81 7.52 -32.03
CA LYS A 121 3.57 6.16 -32.54
C LYS A 121 4.86 5.39 -32.80
N PRO A 122 4.87 4.05 -32.65
CA PRO A 122 5.99 3.21 -33.04
C PRO A 122 6.13 3.14 -34.57
N GLU A 123 7.24 3.65 -35.10
CA GLU A 123 7.57 3.64 -36.55
C GLU A 123 8.22 2.31 -36.99
N ASN A 124 8.90 1.60 -36.07
CA ASN A 124 9.62 0.37 -36.37
C ASN A 124 8.72 -0.87 -36.20
N MET A 125 8.81 -1.85 -37.10
CA MET A 125 8.09 -3.14 -37.00
C MET A 125 8.28 -3.83 -35.63
N HIS A 126 9.50 -3.79 -35.09
CA HIS A 126 9.82 -4.38 -33.78
C HIS A 126 9.16 -3.64 -32.61
N SER A 127 9.09 -2.30 -32.63
CA SER A 127 8.40 -1.55 -31.57
C SER A 127 6.88 -1.63 -31.69
N GLN A 128 6.34 -1.77 -32.91
CA GLN A 128 4.93 -2.05 -33.15
C GLN A 128 4.52 -3.38 -32.52
N LEU A 129 5.25 -4.47 -32.82
CA LEU A 129 4.97 -5.80 -32.28
C LEU A 129 5.10 -5.82 -30.75
N PHE A 130 6.14 -5.19 -30.19
CA PHE A 130 6.30 -5.05 -28.73
C PHE A 130 5.12 -4.31 -28.09
N MET A 131 4.70 -3.17 -28.64
CA MET A 131 3.57 -2.40 -28.08
C MET A 131 2.26 -3.18 -28.13
N VAL A 132 1.98 -3.93 -29.21
CA VAL A 132 0.78 -4.79 -29.29
C VAL A 132 0.79 -5.84 -28.19
N VAL A 133 1.91 -6.53 -27.96
CA VAL A 133 2.03 -7.52 -26.88
C VAL A 133 1.83 -6.88 -25.50
N MET A 134 2.44 -5.71 -25.23
CA MET A 134 2.27 -5.01 -23.96
C MET A 134 0.84 -4.51 -23.73
N ILE A 135 0.13 -4.09 -24.77
CA ILE A 135 -1.29 -3.74 -24.70
C ILE A 135 -2.13 -4.98 -24.35
N CYS A 136 -1.90 -6.13 -25.00
CA CYS A 136 -2.59 -7.37 -24.66
C CYS A 136 -2.36 -7.79 -23.19
N VAL A 137 -1.12 -7.68 -22.69
CA VAL A 137 -0.81 -7.95 -21.27
C VAL A 137 -1.54 -6.97 -20.35
N ALA A 138 -1.53 -5.67 -20.64
CA ALA A 138 -2.25 -4.67 -19.86
C ALA A 138 -3.76 -4.94 -19.81
N LEU A 139 -4.39 -5.28 -20.94
CA LEU A 139 -5.82 -5.58 -21.02
C LEU A 139 -6.23 -6.86 -20.26
N ILE A 140 -5.30 -7.77 -19.95
CA ILE A 140 -5.57 -8.95 -19.11
C ILE A 140 -5.28 -8.67 -17.63
N VAL A 141 -4.17 -7.97 -17.33
CA VAL A 141 -3.74 -7.71 -15.95
C VAL A 141 -4.60 -6.65 -15.27
N LEU A 142 -4.99 -5.57 -15.96
CA LEU A 142 -5.74 -4.48 -15.33
C LEU A 142 -7.14 -4.91 -14.85
N PRO A 143 -7.98 -5.61 -15.64
CA PRO A 143 -9.31 -6.01 -15.18
C PRO A 143 -9.25 -7.06 -14.06
N THR A 144 -8.34 -8.03 -14.15
CA THR A 144 -8.22 -9.10 -13.14
C THR A 144 -7.75 -8.57 -11.78
N GLN A 145 -6.84 -7.59 -11.76
CA GLN A 145 -6.44 -6.91 -10.53
C GLN A 145 -7.57 -6.04 -9.97
N PHE A 146 -8.32 -5.33 -10.83
CA PHE A 146 -9.46 -4.51 -10.43
C PHE A 146 -10.60 -5.35 -9.85
N GLU A 147 -10.93 -6.49 -10.46
CA GLU A 147 -11.94 -7.43 -9.97
C GLU A 147 -11.57 -7.97 -8.58
N GLN A 148 -10.33 -8.41 -8.38
CA GLN A 148 -9.86 -8.89 -7.06
C GLN A 148 -9.93 -7.80 -6.00
N LEU A 149 -9.60 -6.55 -6.35
CA LEU A 149 -9.74 -5.42 -5.45
C LEU A 149 -11.21 -5.14 -5.12
N ALA A 150 -12.07 -5.08 -6.13
CA ALA A 150 -13.51 -4.83 -5.98
C ALA A 150 -14.20 -5.91 -5.15
N TYR A 151 -13.89 -7.19 -5.39
CA TYR A 151 -14.36 -8.31 -4.58
C TYR A 151 -13.93 -8.18 -3.12
N THR A 152 -12.64 -7.92 -2.87
CA THR A 152 -12.13 -7.80 -1.48
C THR A 152 -12.74 -6.59 -0.77
N TRP A 153 -12.95 -5.48 -1.50
CA TRP A 153 -13.59 -4.26 -0.98
C TRP A 153 -15.07 -4.46 -0.67
N MET A 154 -15.81 -5.13 -1.56
CA MET A 154 -17.21 -5.46 -1.36
C MET A 154 -17.40 -6.46 -0.20
N GLU A 155 -16.53 -7.45 -0.06
CA GLU A 155 -16.58 -8.38 1.07
C GLU A 155 -16.28 -7.65 2.40
N ARG A 156 -15.35 -6.70 2.41
CA ARG A 156 -15.10 -5.81 3.56
C ARG A 156 -16.28 -4.91 3.90
N GLN A 157 -17.03 -4.41 2.91
CA GLN A 157 -18.30 -3.70 3.14
C GLN A 157 -19.34 -4.62 3.80
N LYS A 158 -19.50 -5.86 3.32
CA LYS A 158 -20.42 -6.84 3.92
C LYS A 158 -20.04 -7.28 5.34
N LEU A 159 -18.74 -7.31 5.66
CA LEU A 159 -18.25 -7.74 6.97
C LEU A 159 -18.54 -6.74 8.11
N GLY A 160 -19.04 -5.54 7.78
CA GLY A 160 -19.10 -4.42 8.71
C GLY A 160 -17.70 -3.85 8.98
N GLY A 161 -17.64 -2.55 9.27
CA GLY A 161 -16.38 -1.90 9.63
C GLY A 161 -15.76 -2.53 10.88
N ASN A 162 -14.47 -2.30 11.09
CA ASN A 162 -13.90 -2.51 12.43
C ASN A 162 -14.35 -1.34 13.31
N TYR A 163 -14.88 -1.62 14.50
CA TYR A 163 -15.05 -0.56 15.49
C TYR A 163 -13.65 -0.02 15.85
N SER A 164 -13.49 1.30 15.85
CA SER A 164 -12.17 1.89 16.06
C SER A 164 -11.78 1.73 17.52
N ILE A 165 -10.61 1.13 17.79
CA ILE A 165 -10.04 0.99 19.15
C ILE A 165 -10.01 2.33 19.89
N HIS A 166 -9.75 3.43 19.16
CA HIS A 166 -9.80 4.78 19.74
C HIS A 166 -11.20 5.16 20.24
N ARG A 167 -12.23 4.81 19.46
CA ARG A 167 -13.63 5.09 19.78
C ARG A 167 -14.13 4.22 20.94
N ALA A 168 -13.72 2.95 20.97
CA ALA A 168 -13.97 2.04 22.09
C ALA A 168 -13.37 2.50 23.42
N GLN A 169 -12.23 3.23 23.39
CA GLN A 169 -11.59 3.77 24.58
C GLN A 169 -12.20 5.08 25.07
N THR A 170 -12.76 5.90 24.18
CA THR A 170 -13.33 7.22 24.53
C THR A 170 -14.84 7.20 24.79
N GLU A 171 -15.58 6.29 24.15
CA GLU A 171 -17.04 6.29 24.16
C GLU A 171 -17.62 5.01 24.78
N LYS A 172 -18.68 5.17 25.57
CA LYS A 172 -19.39 4.05 26.20
C LYS A 172 -20.15 3.27 25.13
N HIS A 173 -19.91 1.97 25.05
CA HIS A 173 -20.51 1.09 24.05
C HIS A 173 -21.09 -0.17 24.71
N VAL A 174 -22.15 -0.71 24.11
CA VAL A 174 -22.81 -1.96 24.50
C VAL A 174 -22.82 -2.89 23.30
N VAL A 175 -22.22 -4.07 23.44
CA VAL A 175 -22.22 -5.10 22.39
C VAL A 175 -23.45 -6.01 22.55
N VAL A 176 -24.27 -6.10 21.52
CA VAL A 176 -25.47 -6.96 21.46
C VAL A 176 -25.19 -8.11 20.51
N CYS A 177 -24.95 -9.29 21.08
CA CYS A 177 -24.67 -10.51 20.33
C CYS A 177 -25.96 -11.29 20.04
N SER A 178 -26.27 -11.55 18.78
CA SER A 178 -27.39 -12.43 18.39
C SER A 178 -27.04 -13.29 17.19
N THR A 179 -27.52 -14.54 17.17
CA THR A 179 -27.40 -15.45 16.02
C THR A 179 -28.23 -14.98 14.83
N THR A 180 -29.38 -14.35 15.08
CA THR A 180 -30.29 -13.82 14.06
C THR A 180 -30.83 -12.46 14.48
N LEU A 181 -30.50 -11.41 13.72
CA LEU A 181 -31.05 -10.07 13.91
C LEU A 181 -32.25 -9.86 12.95
N ARG A 182 -33.47 -9.86 13.49
CA ARG A 182 -34.66 -9.38 12.77
C ARG A 182 -34.80 -7.87 12.94
N SER A 183 -35.33 -7.20 11.91
CA SER A 183 -35.69 -5.77 11.95
C SER A 183 -36.47 -5.40 13.22
N ASP A 184 -37.53 -6.16 13.50
CA ASP A 184 -38.52 -5.82 14.52
C ASP A 184 -37.90 -5.93 15.92
N THR A 185 -37.24 -7.05 16.21
CA THR A 185 -36.57 -7.28 17.50
C THR A 185 -35.47 -6.27 17.80
N VAL A 186 -34.76 -5.79 16.78
CA VAL A 186 -33.72 -4.76 16.99
C VAL A 186 -34.35 -3.38 17.13
N MET A 187 -35.40 -3.08 16.36
CA MET A 187 -36.15 -1.83 16.47
C MET A 187 -36.77 -1.68 17.87
N ASP A 188 -37.43 -2.71 18.38
CA ASP A 188 -38.00 -2.75 19.73
C ASP A 188 -36.92 -2.53 20.80
N PHE A 189 -35.81 -3.27 20.71
CA PHE A 189 -34.65 -3.09 21.61
C PHE A 189 -34.08 -1.67 21.56
N LEU A 190 -33.85 -1.11 20.37
CA LEU A 190 -33.28 0.23 20.22
C LEU A 190 -34.23 1.31 20.76
N ASN A 191 -35.54 1.16 20.56
CA ASN A 191 -36.54 2.07 21.11
C ASN A 191 -36.58 2.02 22.64
N GLU A 192 -36.59 0.82 23.24
CA GLU A 192 -36.58 0.65 24.70
C GLU A 192 -35.26 1.14 25.32
N PHE A 193 -34.12 0.80 24.73
CA PHE A 193 -32.79 1.20 25.20
C PHE A 193 -32.59 2.73 25.17
N TYR A 194 -32.97 3.40 24.08
CA TYR A 194 -32.80 4.85 23.95
C TYR A 194 -33.94 5.68 24.59
N ALA A 195 -35.03 5.05 25.04
CA ALA A 195 -36.06 5.73 25.84
C ALA A 195 -35.51 6.20 27.20
N HIS A 196 -34.50 5.52 27.75
CA HIS A 196 -33.92 5.90 29.04
C HIS A 196 -32.89 7.05 28.87
N PRO A 197 -33.04 8.20 29.55
CA PRO A 197 -32.21 9.39 29.29
C PRO A 197 -30.72 9.16 29.56
N LEU A 198 -30.37 8.33 30.55
CA LEU A 198 -28.97 7.97 30.85
C LEU A 198 -28.28 7.10 29.78
N LEU A 199 -29.04 6.48 28.86
CA LEU A 199 -28.52 5.58 27.84
C LEU A 199 -28.38 6.27 26.46
N GLN A 200 -28.78 7.53 26.33
CA GLN A 200 -28.76 8.26 25.06
C GLN A 200 -27.34 8.52 24.52
N ASP A 201 -26.33 8.54 25.38
CA ASP A 201 -24.92 8.74 25.00
C ASP A 201 -24.17 7.42 24.72
N PHE A 202 -24.85 6.27 24.77
CA PHE A 202 -24.24 4.96 24.53
C PHE A 202 -24.33 4.54 23.07
N TYR A 203 -23.24 3.98 22.56
CA TYR A 203 -23.19 3.33 21.25
C TYR A 203 -23.62 1.87 21.36
N VAL A 204 -24.42 1.40 20.40
CA VAL A 204 -24.85 -0.01 20.33
C VAL A 204 -24.11 -0.69 19.20
N VAL A 205 -23.32 -1.72 19.53
CA VAL A 205 -22.59 -2.54 18.56
C VAL A 205 -23.36 -3.86 18.37
N LEU A 206 -23.99 -4.03 17.21
CA LEU A 206 -24.72 -5.24 16.85
C LEU A 206 -23.76 -6.27 16.25
N LEU A 207 -23.54 -7.41 16.93
CA LEU A 207 -22.67 -8.49 16.49
C LEU A 207 -23.50 -9.72 16.09
N SER A 208 -23.41 -10.13 14.82
CA SER A 208 -24.14 -11.30 14.31
C SER A 208 -23.41 -12.02 13.16
N PRO A 209 -23.45 -13.35 13.07
CA PRO A 209 -22.81 -14.09 11.97
C PRO A 209 -23.57 -14.00 10.64
N CYS A 210 -24.88 -13.73 10.68
CA CYS A 210 -25.73 -13.59 9.50
C CYS A 210 -25.65 -12.17 8.92
N GLU A 211 -25.81 -12.03 7.60
CA GLU A 211 -25.86 -10.70 6.97
C GLU A 211 -27.17 -9.98 7.30
N LEU A 212 -27.09 -8.65 7.46
CA LEU A 212 -28.28 -7.80 7.62
C LEU A 212 -29.21 -7.91 6.41
N ASP A 213 -30.51 -8.08 6.67
CA ASP A 213 -31.53 -7.91 5.65
C ASP A 213 -31.57 -6.46 5.13
N THR A 214 -32.09 -6.32 3.91
CA THR A 214 -32.31 -5.05 3.19
C THR A 214 -33.10 -4.05 4.03
N THR A 215 -34.14 -4.49 4.74
CA THR A 215 -34.94 -3.65 5.63
C THR A 215 -34.10 -3.07 6.77
N MET A 216 -33.33 -3.93 7.45
CA MET A 216 -32.47 -3.55 8.56
C MET A 216 -31.31 -2.64 8.12
N LYS A 217 -30.78 -2.82 6.90
CA LYS A 217 -29.81 -1.91 6.28
C LYS A 217 -30.39 -0.50 6.07
N MET A 218 -31.65 -0.39 5.61
CA MET A 218 -32.33 0.92 5.47
C MET A 218 -32.57 1.57 6.83
N ILE A 219 -33.00 0.81 7.83
CA ILE A 219 -33.15 1.28 9.22
C ILE A 219 -31.81 1.86 9.70
N LEU A 220 -30.72 1.10 9.67
CA LEU A 220 -29.41 1.57 10.15
C LEU A 220 -28.82 2.78 9.37
N GLN A 221 -29.38 3.16 8.22
CA GLN A 221 -29.00 4.39 7.50
C GLN A 221 -29.77 5.64 7.96
N VAL A 222 -30.84 5.52 8.73
CA VAL A 222 -31.59 6.67 9.27
C VAL A 222 -30.70 7.44 10.25
N PRO A 223 -30.57 8.78 10.15
CA PRO A 223 -29.61 9.57 10.94
C PRO A 223 -29.64 9.34 12.46
N MET A 224 -30.82 9.11 13.03
CA MET A 224 -31.05 8.80 14.45
C MET A 224 -30.24 7.57 14.93
N TRP A 225 -30.15 6.52 14.10
CA TRP A 225 -29.46 5.27 14.43
C TRP A 225 -28.10 5.18 13.76
N ALA A 226 -27.92 5.70 12.55
CA ALA A 226 -26.66 5.67 11.80
C ALA A 226 -25.47 6.31 12.55
N GLN A 227 -25.74 7.25 13.45
CA GLN A 227 -24.71 7.87 14.30
C GLN A 227 -24.37 7.08 15.56
N ARG A 228 -25.25 6.18 16.01
CA ARG A 228 -25.20 5.55 17.36
C ARG A 228 -25.11 4.02 17.33
N VAL A 229 -25.58 3.40 16.26
CA VAL A 229 -25.67 1.95 16.11
C VAL A 229 -24.68 1.51 15.02
N VAL A 230 -23.76 0.62 15.38
CA VAL A 230 -22.76 0.05 14.47
C VAL A 230 -23.05 -1.44 14.31
N TYR A 231 -23.12 -1.93 13.08
CA TYR A 231 -23.24 -3.36 12.82
C TYR A 231 -21.91 -3.98 12.38
N ILE A 232 -21.60 -5.16 12.93
CA ILE A 232 -20.41 -5.93 12.63
C ILE A 232 -20.81 -7.38 12.36
N LYS A 233 -20.41 -7.90 11.19
CA LYS A 233 -20.57 -9.31 10.85
C LYS A 233 -19.46 -10.11 11.53
N GLY A 234 -19.84 -11.04 12.40
CA GLY A 234 -18.91 -11.83 13.21
C GLY A 234 -19.61 -12.70 14.23
N SER A 235 -18.90 -13.68 14.78
CA SER A 235 -19.41 -14.55 15.85
C SER A 235 -18.78 -14.20 17.19
N ALA A 236 -19.59 -13.99 18.23
CA ALA A 236 -19.10 -13.80 19.60
C ALA A 236 -18.29 -14.99 20.16
N LEU A 237 -18.33 -16.16 19.49
CA LEU A 237 -17.53 -17.34 19.82
C LEU A 237 -16.08 -17.28 19.27
N LYS A 238 -15.73 -16.23 18.52
CA LYS A 238 -14.38 -16.03 17.98
C LYS A 238 -13.77 -14.76 18.58
N ASP A 239 -12.65 -14.91 19.27
CA ASP A 239 -11.92 -13.77 19.85
C ASP A 239 -11.55 -12.72 18.80
N THR A 240 -11.28 -13.13 17.56
CA THR A 240 -10.98 -12.22 16.44
C THR A 240 -12.17 -11.35 16.01
N ASP A 241 -13.40 -11.83 16.18
CA ASP A 241 -14.60 -11.05 15.89
C ASP A 241 -15.02 -10.24 17.12
N LEU A 242 -14.82 -10.77 18.33
CA LEU A 242 -15.06 -10.05 19.59
C LEU A 242 -14.11 -8.84 19.73
N THR A 243 -12.85 -8.97 19.36
CA THR A 243 -11.86 -7.86 19.33
C THR A 243 -12.11 -6.80 18.24
N ARG A 244 -13.08 -7.03 17.33
CA ARG A 244 -13.52 -6.03 16.35
C ARG A 244 -14.73 -5.21 16.83
N ALA A 245 -15.41 -5.66 17.90
CA ALA A 245 -16.64 -5.08 18.44
C ALA A 245 -16.38 -4.24 19.70
#